data_AF-A0A7W0N063-F1
#
_entry.id   AF-A0A7W0N063-F1
#
_cell.length_a   1.000
_cell.length_b   1.000
_cell.length_c   1.000
_cell.angle_alpha   90.00
_cell.angle_beta   90.00
_cell.angle_gamma   90.00
#
_symmetry.space_group_name_H-M   'P 1'
#
loop_
_entity.id
_entity.type
_entity.pdbx_description
1 polymer ?
#
loop_
_entity_poly.entity_id
_entity_poly.type
_entity_poly.pdbx_seq_one_letter_code
_entity_poly.pdbx_strand_id
1 'polypeptide(L)' 'VAVSDYGQLGAAVREKNIIVGVLAVPAESAQGAADDLVGAGVRILFNYSEALLDVPPDVAVHTSNPAVELLHALYFHLT' A
#
# COMPACT_ATOMS: atom_id res chain seq x y z
N VAL A 1 -9.34 17.80 -1.70
CA VAL A 1 -7.94 17.38 -1.43
C VAL A 1 -7.19 17.47 -2.74
N ALA A 2 -5.97 18.02 -2.75
CA ALA A 2 -5.16 18.09 -3.96
C ALA A 2 -4.58 16.71 -4.28
N VAL A 3 -4.68 16.28 -5.54
CA VAL A 3 -4.06 15.06 -6.05
C VAL A 3 -2.79 15.45 -6.78
N SER A 4 -1.71 14.72 -6.52
CA SER A 4 -0.40 14.94 -7.18
C SER A 4 -0.16 13.91 -8.27
N ASP A 5 0.65 14.27 -9.25
CA ASP A 5 1.10 13.36 -10.29
C ASP A 5 2.00 12.24 -9.73
N TYR A 6 1.89 11.04 -10.31
CA TYR A 6 2.64 9.87 -9.87
C TYR A 6 4.15 10.04 -10.00
N GLY A 7 4.64 10.76 -11.03
CA GLY A 7 6.06 11.03 -11.22
C GLY A 7 6.71 11.85 -10.10
N GLN A 8 5.91 12.52 -9.27
CA GLN A 8 6.38 13.30 -8.11
C GLN A 8 6.49 12.47 -6.83
N LEU A 9 6.09 11.20 -6.85
CA LEU A 9 6.05 10.31 -5.68
C LEU A 9 7.40 10.25 -4.96
N GLY A 10 8.48 9.98 -5.69
CA GLY A 10 9.81 9.83 -5.10
C GLY A 10 10.34 11.11 -4.43
N ALA A 11 10.00 12.29 -4.97
CA ALA A 11 10.39 13.57 -4.37
C ALA A 11 9.55 13.83 -3.11
N ALA A 12 8.23 13.63 -3.19
CA ALA A 12 7.32 13.83 -2.08
C ALA A 12 7.64 12.93 -0.88
N VAL A 13 7.99 11.67 -1.12
CA VAL A 13 8.39 10.72 -0.06
C VAL A 13 9.62 11.23 0.69
N ARG A 14 10.65 11.68 -0.04
CA ARG A 14 11.90 12.15 0.57
C ARG A 14 11.72 13.48 1.30
N GLU A 15 11.06 14.45 0.67
CA GLU A 15 10.85 15.78 1.25
C GLU A 15 10.03 15.72 2.55
N LYS A 16 9.00 14.87 2.56
CA LYS A 16 8.07 14.76 3.70
C LYS A 16 8.43 13.63 4.66
N ASN A 17 9.54 12.93 4.45
CA ASN A 17 9.98 11.79 5.25
C ASN A 17 8.88 10.73 5.43
N ILE A 18 8.23 10.36 4.32
CA ILE A 18 7.12 9.40 4.32
C ILE A 18 7.69 7.99 4.52
N ILE A 19 7.24 7.32 5.58
CA ILE A 19 7.67 5.96 5.92
C ILE A 19 6.60 4.89 5.65
N VAL A 20 5.33 5.30 5.44
CA VAL A 20 4.19 4.42 5.19
C VAL A 20 3.54 4.78 3.84
N GLY A 21 3.29 3.77 3.02
CA GLY A 21 2.54 3.88 1.75
C GLY A 21 1.29 3.00 1.75
N VAL A 22 0.29 3.39 0.97
CA VAL A 22 -0.94 2.61 0.75
C VAL A 22 -1.08 2.34 -0.74
N LEU A 23 -1.21 1.07 -1.11
CA LEU A 23 -1.38 0.60 -2.49
C LEU A 23 -2.85 0.28 -2.74
N ALA A 24 -3.51 1.16 -3.49
CA ALA A 24 -4.90 1.01 -3.94
C ALA A 24 -4.99 1.03 -5.48
N VAL A 25 -4.05 0.33 -6.12
CA VAL A 25 -3.94 0.22 -7.58
C VAL A 25 -4.35 -1.19 -8.03
N PRO A 26 -4.68 -1.39 -9.32
CA PRO A 26 -4.90 -2.73 -9.88
C PRO A 26 -3.70 -3.66 -9.63
N ALA A 27 -3.97 -4.96 -9.48
CA ALA A 27 -2.95 -5.94 -9.13
C ALA A 27 -1.75 -5.94 -10.09
N GLU A 28 -1.99 -5.74 -11.39
CA GLU A 28 -0.94 -5.68 -12.42
C GLU A 28 0.04 -4.51 -12.25
N SER A 29 -0.37 -3.43 -11.57
CA SER A 29 0.44 -2.23 -11.32
C SER A 29 1.00 -2.17 -9.89
N ALA A 30 0.57 -3.08 -9.00
CA ALA A 30 0.88 -3.01 -7.59
C ALA A 30 2.37 -3.22 -7.28
N GLN A 31 3.03 -4.14 -7.98
CA GLN A 31 4.46 -4.40 -7.78
C GLN A 31 5.30 -3.17 -8.15
N GLY A 32 5.08 -2.57 -9.33
CA GLY A 32 5.83 -1.38 -9.74
C GLY A 32 5.64 -0.21 -8.76
N ALA A 33 4.42 -0.03 -8.24
CA ALA A 33 4.16 1.00 -7.23
C ALA A 33 4.81 0.70 -5.88
N ALA A 34 4.89 -0.58 -5.49
CA ALA A 34 5.63 -1.01 -4.30
C ALA A 34 7.13 -0.72 -4.46
N ASP A 35 7.70 -1.08 -5.61
CA ASP A 35 9.12 -0.86 -5.92
C ASP A 35 9.49 0.63 -5.87
N ASP A 36 8.65 1.49 -6.46
CA ASP A 36 8.85 2.94 -6.46
C ASP A 36 8.80 3.54 -5.04
N LEU A 37 7.82 3.12 -4.23
CA LEU A 37 7.70 3.57 -2.84
C LEU A 37 8.89 3.10 -1.99
N VAL A 38 9.26 1.82 -2.10
CA VAL A 38 10.40 1.23 -1.36
C VAL A 38 11.70 1.90 -1.79
N GLY A 39 11.91 2.08 -3.10
CA GLY A 39 13.08 2.77 -3.66
C GLY A 39 13.15 4.26 -3.27
N ALA A 40 12.02 4.87 -2.91
CA ALA A 40 11.96 6.22 -2.38
C ALA A 40 12.21 6.30 -0.85
N GLY A 41 12.20 5.18 -0.14
CA GLY A 41 12.51 5.09 1.29
C GLY A 41 11.33 4.65 2.18
N VAL A 42 10.18 4.28 1.60
CA VAL A 42 9.04 3.75 2.36
C VAL A 42 9.39 2.38 2.92
N ARG A 43 8.96 2.12 4.15
CA ARG A 43 9.30 0.91 4.91
C ARG A 43 8.08 0.06 5.27
N ILE A 44 6.89 0.64 5.20
CA ILE A 44 5.63 -0.02 5.53
C ILE A 44 4.67 0.20 4.37
N LEU A 45 4.11 -0.88 3.82
CA LEU A 45 3.12 -0.86 2.76
C LEU A 45 1.82 -1.48 3.23
N PHE A 46 0.73 -0.75 3.11
CA PHE A 46 -0.62 -1.33 3.18
C PHE A 46 -1.05 -1.69 1.76
N ASN A 47 -1.15 -2.98 1.50
CA ASN A 47 -1.55 -3.50 0.22
C ASN A 47 -3.05 -3.81 0.23
N TYR A 48 -3.84 -2.96 -0.44
CA TYR A 48 -5.25 -3.21 -0.73
C TYR A 48 -5.46 -3.82 -2.11
N SER A 49 -4.40 -4.04 -2.88
CA SER A 49 -4.48 -4.83 -4.10
C SER A 49 -4.52 -6.32 -3.75
N GLU A 50 -5.02 -7.14 -4.67
CA GLU A 50 -4.97 -8.61 -4.56
C GLU A 50 -3.60 -9.19 -4.96
N ALA A 51 -2.64 -8.33 -5.31
CA ALA A 51 -1.31 -8.77 -5.71
C ALA A 51 -0.49 -9.26 -4.52
N LEU A 52 0.28 -10.33 -4.74
CA LEU A 52 1.37 -10.71 -3.85
C LEU A 52 2.59 -9.85 -4.24
N LEU A 53 3.11 -9.10 -3.28
CA LEU A 53 4.24 -8.20 -3.49
C LEU A 53 5.54 -8.90 -3.11
N ASP A 54 6.54 -8.83 -4.00
CA ASP A 54 7.92 -9.21 -3.71
C ASP A 54 8.70 -7.97 -3.29
N VAL A 55 9.02 -7.85 -2.01
CA VAL A 55 9.73 -6.70 -1.45
C VAL A 55 10.88 -7.15 -0.56
N PRO A 56 11.91 -6.30 -0.35
CA PRO A 56 12.99 -6.60 0.57
C PRO A 56 12.48 -6.98 1.98
N PRO A 57 13.21 -7.87 2.70
CA PRO A 57 12.76 -8.43 3.98
C PRO A 57 12.62 -7.40 5.10
N ASP A 58 13.19 -6.22 4.90
CA ASP A 58 13.20 -5.11 5.84
C ASP A 58 12.05 -4.11 5.59
N VAL A 59 11.17 -4.42 4.63
CA VAL A 59 9.90 -3.73 4.34
C VAL A 59 8.73 -4.57 4.86
N ALA A 60 7.88 -3.96 5.69
CA ALA A 60 6.67 -4.62 6.20
C ALA A 60 5.50 -4.43 5.22
N VAL A 61 4.86 -5.52 4.82
CA VAL A 61 3.66 -5.50 3.97
C VAL A 61 2.46 -6.00 4.77
N HIS A 62 1.46 -5.13 4.88
CA HIS A 62 0.16 -5.46 5.45
C HIS A 62 -0.85 -5.59 4.32
N THR A 63 -1.13 -6.81 3.91
CA THR A 63 -2.21 -7.07 2.96
C THR A 63 -3.53 -7.15 3.72
N SER A 64 -4.39 -6.16 3.50
CA SER A 64 -5.72 -6.10 4.12
C SER A 64 -6.76 -6.04 3.01
N ASN A 65 -7.83 -6.79 3.14
CA ASN A 65 -9.00 -6.66 2.26
C ASN A 65 -10.17 -6.16 3.12
N PRO A 66 -10.56 -4.87 3.01
CA PRO A 66 -11.62 -4.32 3.84
C PRO A 66 -12.97 -5.01 3.61
N ALA A 67 -13.21 -5.62 2.44
CA ALA A 67 -14.41 -6.42 2.21
C ALA A 67 -14.41 -7.71 3.03
N VAL A 68 -13.25 -8.35 3.20
CA VAL A 68 -13.11 -9.56 4.03
C VAL A 68 -13.26 -9.21 5.50
N GLU A 69 -12.64 -8.12 5.97
CA GLU A 69 -12.80 -7.69 7.36
C GLU A 69 -14.24 -7.28 7.68
N LEU A 70 -14.92 -6.61 6.74
CA LEU A 70 -16.33 -6.30 6.86
C LEU A 70 -17.18 -7.56 6.91
N LEU A 71 -16.97 -8.53 6.02
CA LEU A 71 -17.73 -9.79 6.03
C LEU A 71 -17.55 -10.55 7.34
N HIS A 72 -16.33 -10.57 7.88
CA HIS A 72 -16.03 -11.16 9.18
C HIS A 72 -16.78 -10.44 10.32
N ALA A 73 -16.76 -9.10 10.32
CA ALA A 73 -17.52 -8.31 11.30
C ALA A 73 -19.02 -8.60 11.22
N LEU A 74 -19.59 -8.62 10.01
CA LEU A 74 -21.01 -8.91 9.79
C LEU A 74 -21.39 -10.33 10.23
N TYR A 75 -20.52 -11.32 9.97
CA TYR A 75 -20.80 -12.72 10.32
C TYR A 75 -20.75 -12.97 11.84
N PHE A 76 -19.81 -12.34 12.56
CA PHE A 76 -19.57 -12.64 13.98
C PHE A 76 -20.16 -11.64 14.97
N HIS A 77 -20.57 -10.43 14.54
CA HIS A 77 -21.05 -9.37 15.44
C HIS A 77 -22.51 -8.96 15.21
N LEU A 78 -23.22 -9.56 14.24
CA LEU A 78 -24.65 -9.32 14.00
C LEU A 78 -25.57 -10.48 14.45
N THR A 79 -25.08 -11.37 15.31
CA THR A 79 -25.90 -12.36 16.04
C THR A 79 -25.92 -12.03 17.53
#